data_AF-A0A3R7H7M5-F1
#
_entry.id   AF-A0A3R7H7M5-F1
#
_cell.length_a   1.000
_cell.length_b   1.000
_cell.length_c   1.000
_cell.angle_alpha   90.00
_cell.angle_beta   90.00
_cell.angle_gamma   90.00
#
_symmetry.space_group_name_H-M   'P 1'
#
loop_
_entity.id
_entity.type
_entity.pdbx_description
1 polymer ?
#
loop_
_entity_poly.entity_id
_entity_poly.type
_entity_poly.pdbx_seq_one_letter_code
_entity_poly.pdbx_strand_id
1 'polypeptide(L)'
;MPINRDLPAGIPTRTQSNDRIGAKKPSGLNVARFIAREDELRQARQYTHFHETNASRALWEEKQNRQSGSGARVQQHKRLEEERDLMNKEVLMIRQARLKNYYDTCYQEWERELRARGLALVRDRD
;
A
#
# COMPACT_ATOMS: atom_id res chain seq x y z
N MET A 1 40.36 14.28 -32.22
CA MET A 1 39.16 14.66 -33.01
C MET A 1 38.76 16.08 -32.59
N PRO A 2 38.69 17.07 -33.50
CA PRO A 2 38.23 18.40 -33.12
C PRO A 2 36.71 18.34 -32.89
N ILE A 3 36.27 18.73 -31.70
CA ILE A 3 34.87 18.76 -31.29
C ILE A 3 34.41 20.22 -31.44
N ASN A 4 33.62 20.52 -32.46
CA ASN A 4 32.94 21.81 -32.58
C ASN A 4 31.81 21.85 -31.55
N ARG A 5 31.88 22.81 -30.61
CA ARG A 5 30.99 22.95 -29.45
C ARG A 5 29.78 23.86 -29.67
N ASP A 6 29.65 24.47 -30.84
CA ASP A 6 28.65 25.53 -31.10
C ASP A 6 27.39 25.06 -31.85
N LEU A 7 27.13 23.75 -31.93
CA LEU A 7 25.94 23.21 -32.58
C LEU A 7 25.06 22.44 -31.58
N PRO A 8 23.72 22.65 -31.61
CA PRO A 8 22.80 21.90 -30.76
C PRO A 8 22.89 20.40 -31.08
N ALA A 9 22.87 19.58 -30.03
CA ALA A 9 22.95 18.13 -30.15
C ALA A 9 21.86 17.60 -31.10
N GLY A 10 22.28 16.97 -32.20
CA GLY A 10 21.37 16.27 -33.11
C GLY A 10 21.45 16.65 -34.59
N ILE A 11 22.21 17.67 -34.98
CA ILE A 11 22.37 18.02 -36.41
C ILE A 11 23.71 17.45 -36.92
N PRO A 12 23.72 16.46 -37.85
CA PRO A 12 24.95 15.93 -38.39
C PRO A 12 25.65 16.99 -39.25
N THR A 13 26.88 17.36 -38.86
CA THR A 13 27.75 18.27 -39.60
C THR A 13 28.07 17.67 -40.97
N ARG A 14 27.50 18.22 -42.04
CA ARG A 14 27.79 17.80 -43.42
C ARG A 14 29.21 18.22 -43.78
N THR A 15 30.18 17.37 -43.54
CA THR A 15 31.51 17.47 -44.15
C THR A 15 31.36 17.28 -45.66
N GLN A 16 31.58 18.35 -46.42
CA GLN A 16 31.73 18.25 -47.88
C GLN A 16 33.07 17.56 -48.14
N SER A 17 33.06 16.24 -48.34
CA SER A 17 34.20 15.51 -48.87
C SER A 17 34.06 15.37 -50.38
N ASN A 18 35.14 15.78 -51.06
CA ASN A 18 35.33 15.75 -52.50
C ASN A 18 34.71 14.54 -53.21
N ASP A 19 34.02 14.85 -54.30
CA ASP A 19 33.52 13.91 -55.29
C ASP A 19 34.61 12.93 -55.74
N ARG A 20 34.46 11.67 -55.32
CA ARG A 20 35.05 10.51 -56.00
C ARG A 20 33.92 9.77 -56.71
N ILE A 21 33.82 10.04 -58.02
CA ILE A 21 33.48 9.10 -59.10
C ILE A 21 32.54 7.95 -58.70
N GLY A 22 31.24 8.15 -58.97
CA GLY A 22 30.40 7.11 -59.59
C GLY A 22 30.17 5.77 -58.89
N ALA A 23 30.32 5.65 -57.56
CA ALA A 23 29.83 4.47 -56.86
C ALA A 23 28.29 4.52 -56.80
N LYS A 24 27.62 3.83 -57.73
CA LYS A 24 26.17 3.61 -57.68
C LYS A 24 25.87 3.00 -56.32
N LYS A 25 25.19 3.75 -55.44
CA LYS A 25 24.69 3.20 -54.16
C LYS A 25 23.96 1.90 -54.49
N PRO A 26 24.26 0.77 -53.82
CA PRO A 26 23.61 -0.49 -54.14
C PRO A 26 22.10 -0.28 -54.07
N SER A 27 21.41 -0.59 -55.18
CA SER A 27 19.96 -0.42 -55.26
C SER A 27 19.34 -1.20 -54.11
N GLY A 28 18.52 -0.54 -53.29
CA GLY A 28 17.90 -1.14 -52.11
C GLY A 28 18.50 -0.74 -50.76
N LEU A 29 19.65 -0.05 -50.70
CA LEU A 29 20.20 0.42 -49.41
C LEU A 29 19.26 1.37 -48.66
N ASN A 30 18.56 2.25 -49.40
CA ASN A 30 17.57 3.15 -48.81
C ASN A 30 16.33 2.40 -48.31
N VAL A 31 15.93 1.34 -49.03
CA VAL A 31 14.81 0.47 -48.64
C VAL A 31 15.17 -0.32 -47.40
N ALA A 32 16.38 -0.90 -47.34
CA ALA A 32 16.89 -1.61 -46.17
C ALA A 32 17.00 -0.68 -44.94
N ARG A 33 17.49 0.55 -45.11
CA ARG A 33 17.52 1.57 -44.04
C ARG A 33 16.12 1.96 -43.58
N PHE A 34 15.17 2.07 -44.50
CA PHE A 34 13.78 2.37 -44.18
C PHE A 34 13.14 1.23 -43.40
N ILE A 35 13.31 -0.02 -43.84
CA ILE A 35 12.81 -1.21 -43.14
C ILE A 35 13.41 -1.32 -41.75
N ALA A 36 14.73 -1.18 -41.61
CA ALA A 36 15.39 -1.21 -40.31
C ALA A 36 14.85 -0.12 -39.36
N ARG A 37 14.66 1.10 -39.87
CA ARG A 37 14.08 2.20 -39.08
C ARG A 37 12.62 1.93 -38.68
N GLU A 38 11.81 1.36 -39.58
CA GLU A 38 10.42 1.00 -39.29
C GLU A 38 10.34 -0.13 -38.25
N ASP A 39 11.25 -1.10 -38.32
CA ASP A 39 11.33 -2.18 -37.33
C ASP A 39 11.80 -1.67 -35.97
N GLU A 40 12.80 -0.79 -35.91
CA GLU A 40 13.20 -0.09 -34.68
C GLU A 40 12.03 0.70 -34.08
N LEU A 41 11.28 1.41 -34.90
CA LEU A 41 10.15 2.21 -34.46
C LEU A 41 8.99 1.34 -33.97
N ARG A 42 8.74 0.19 -34.61
CA ARG A 42 7.78 -0.81 -34.15
C ARG A 42 8.20 -1.39 -32.79
N GLN A 43 9.47 -1.74 -32.63
CA GLN A 43 10.00 -2.24 -31.36
C GLN A 43 9.88 -1.20 -30.24
N ALA A 44 10.23 0.06 -30.52
CA ALA A 44 10.12 1.15 -29.55
C ALA A 44 8.67 1.36 -29.09
N ARG A 45 7.70 1.33 -30.01
CA ARG A 45 6.26 1.43 -29.67
C ARG A 45 5.77 0.25 -28.82
N GLN A 46 6.21 -0.96 -29.13
CA GLN A 46 5.86 -2.14 -28.33
C GLN A 46 6.46 -2.05 -26.92
N TYR A 47 7.72 -1.61 -26.84
CA TYR A 47 8.40 -1.38 -25.57
C TYR A 47 7.67 -0.34 -24.71
N THR A 48 7.34 0.84 -25.26
CA THR A 48 6.61 1.87 -24.50
C THR A 48 5.26 1.36 -24.01
N HIS A 49 4.48 0.71 -24.87
CA HIS A 49 3.19 0.14 -24.50
C HIS A 49 3.30 -0.89 -23.36
N PHE A 50 4.28 -1.79 -23.45
CA PHE A 50 4.52 -2.79 -22.40
C PHE A 50 4.89 -2.13 -21.06
N HIS A 51 5.78 -1.14 -21.10
CA HIS A 51 6.22 -0.43 -19.90
C HIS A 51 5.14 0.44 -19.28
N GLU A 52 4.29 1.10 -20.06
CA GLU A 52 3.13 1.86 -19.56
C GLU A 52 2.12 0.97 -18.85
N THR A 53 1.84 -0.21 -19.43
CA THR A 53 0.96 -1.21 -18.81
C THR A 53 1.54 -1.70 -17.49
N ASN A 54 2.83 -2.03 -17.46
CA ASN A 54 3.50 -2.50 -16.25
C ASN A 54 3.56 -1.41 -15.17
N ALA A 55 3.84 -0.16 -15.55
CA ALA A 55 3.85 0.97 -14.63
C ALA A 55 2.46 1.19 -14.00
N SER A 56 1.41 1.12 -14.81
CA SER A 56 0.02 1.23 -14.33
C SER A 56 -0.34 0.11 -13.34
N ARG A 57 0.10 -1.13 -13.63
CA ARG A 57 -0.12 -2.27 -12.74
C ARG A 57 0.64 -2.11 -11.42
N ALA A 58 1.90 -1.71 -11.46
CA ALA A 58 2.71 -1.49 -10.26
C ALA A 58 2.11 -0.40 -9.35
N LEU A 59 1.63 0.70 -9.92
CA LEU A 59 0.94 1.76 -9.19
C LEU A 59 -0.36 1.26 -8.54
N TRP A 60 -1.13 0.44 -9.25
CA TRP A 60 -2.36 -0.15 -8.71
C TRP A 60 -2.05 -1.10 -7.54
N GLU A 61 -1.05 -1.97 -7.69
CA GLU A 61 -0.61 -2.89 -6.63
C GLU A 61 -0.11 -2.13 -5.39
N GLU A 62 0.66 -1.06 -5.58
CA GLU A 62 1.09 -0.20 -4.46
C GLU A 62 -0.12 0.45 -3.76
N LYS A 63 -1.09 0.96 -4.52
CA LYS A 63 -2.31 1.55 -3.96
C LYS A 63 -3.11 0.52 -3.17
N GLN A 64 -3.26 -0.69 -3.70
CA GLN A 64 -3.93 -1.79 -2.98
C GLN A 64 -3.16 -2.16 -1.70
N ASN A 65 -1.84 -2.29 -1.76
CA ASN A 65 -1.02 -2.57 -0.58
C ASN A 65 -1.10 -1.47 0.49
N ARG A 66 -1.28 -0.21 0.09
CA ARG A 66 -1.52 0.90 1.02
C ARG A 66 -2.91 0.84 1.65
N GLN A 67 -3.94 0.56 0.86
CA GLN A 67 -5.34 0.54 1.31
C GLN A 67 -5.65 -0.70 2.16
N SER A 68 -5.30 -1.88 1.66
CA SER A 68 -5.51 -3.13 2.37
C SER A 68 -4.49 -3.36 3.46
N GLY A 69 -3.40 -2.59 3.50
CA GLY A 69 -2.25 -2.84 4.35
C GLY A 69 -1.48 -4.07 3.87
N SER A 70 -0.15 -3.99 3.80
CA SER A 70 0.67 -5.20 3.66
C SER A 70 0.22 -6.23 4.71
N GLY A 71 0.12 -7.51 4.35
CA GLY A 71 -0.41 -8.55 5.23
C GLY A 71 0.17 -8.51 6.66
N ALA A 72 1.43 -8.10 6.82
CA ALA A 72 2.04 -7.88 8.13
C ALA A 72 1.32 -6.82 9.00
N ARG A 73 0.90 -5.67 8.43
CA ARG A 73 0.18 -4.62 9.16
C ARG A 73 -1.25 -5.04 9.51
N VAL A 74 -1.93 -5.74 8.61
CA VAL A 74 -3.28 -6.28 8.88
C VAL A 74 -3.24 -7.27 10.02
N GLN A 75 -2.28 -8.20 10.01
CA GLN A 75 -2.11 -9.17 11.08
C GLN A 75 -1.73 -8.50 12.40
N GLN A 76 -0.91 -7.45 12.36
CA GLN A 76 -0.60 -6.66 13.56
C GLN A 76 -1.82 -5.93 14.11
N HIS A 77 -2.61 -5.27 13.25
CA HIS A 77 -3.84 -4.59 13.68
C HIS A 77 -4.83 -5.56 14.30
N LYS A 78 -5.04 -6.72 13.67
CA LYS A 78 -5.92 -7.77 14.18
C LYS A 78 -5.49 -8.24 15.58
N ARG A 79 -4.20 -8.48 15.80
CA ARG A 79 -3.68 -8.85 17.13
C ARG A 79 -3.94 -7.77 18.17
N LEU A 80 -3.73 -6.50 17.81
CA LEU A 80 -3.98 -5.38 18.71
C LEU A 80 -5.48 -5.22 19.04
N GLU A 81 -6.37 -5.47 18.08
CA GLU A 81 -7.82 -5.50 18.32
C GLU A 81 -8.21 -6.64 19.26
N GLU A 82 -7.67 -7.84 19.06
CA GLU A 82 -7.90 -8.99 19.93
C GLU A 82 -7.40 -8.72 21.37
N GLU A 83 -6.21 -8.16 21.53
CA GLU A 83 -5.66 -7.77 22.83
C GLU A 83 -6.53 -6.71 23.53
N ARG A 84 -6.98 -5.70 22.79
CA ARG A 84 -7.89 -4.66 23.30
C ARG A 84 -9.20 -5.28 23.79
N ASP A 85 -9.78 -6.20 23.05
CA ASP A 85 -11.06 -6.83 23.40
C ASP A 85 -10.95 -7.71 24.64
N LEU A 86 -9.84 -8.44 24.79
CA LEU A 86 -9.56 -9.22 26.00
C LEU A 86 -9.41 -8.29 27.21
N MET A 87 -8.62 -7.22 27.07
CA MET A 87 -8.42 -6.25 28.15
C MET A 87 -9.74 -5.57 28.56
N ASN A 88 -10.60 -5.22 27.60
CA ASN A 88 -11.92 -4.65 27.90
C ASN A 88 -12.79 -5.63 28.70
N LYS A 89 -12.78 -6.92 28.34
CA LYS A 89 -13.52 -7.96 29.07
C LYS A 89 -13.01 -8.10 30.51
N GLU A 90 -11.69 -8.14 30.69
CA GLU A 90 -11.07 -8.22 32.02
C GLU A 90 -11.44 -7.02 32.90
N VAL A 91 -11.40 -5.81 32.35
CA VAL A 91 -11.80 -4.59 33.08
C VAL A 91 -13.26 -4.66 33.53
N LEU A 92 -14.16 -5.11 32.65
CA LEU A 92 -15.57 -5.27 32.99
C LEU A 92 -15.77 -6.32 34.09
N MET A 93 -15.09 -7.46 34.00
CA MET A 93 -15.15 -8.52 35.03
C MET A 93 -14.65 -8.02 36.39
N ILE A 94 -13.52 -7.32 36.42
CA ILE A 94 -12.98 -6.74 37.65
C ILE A 94 -13.94 -5.69 38.23
N ARG A 95 -14.49 -4.82 37.38
CA ARG A 95 -15.45 -3.80 37.80
C ARG A 95 -16.71 -4.43 38.38
N GLN A 96 -17.25 -5.46 37.75
CA GLN A 96 -18.41 -6.18 38.23
C GLN A 96 -18.15 -6.85 39.57
N ALA A 97 -16.99 -7.51 39.74
CA ALA A 97 -16.61 -8.12 41.02
C ALA A 97 -16.49 -7.06 42.13
N ARG A 98 -15.87 -5.92 41.84
CA ARG A 98 -15.76 -4.79 42.80
C ARG A 98 -17.12 -4.23 43.19
N LEU A 99 -18.00 -4.00 42.22
CA LEU A 99 -19.36 -3.51 42.48
C LEU A 99 -20.16 -4.50 43.31
N LYS A 100 -20.08 -5.80 42.98
CA LYS A 100 -20.72 -6.85 43.75
C LYS A 100 -20.24 -6.82 45.21
N ASN A 101 -18.92 -6.82 45.44
CA ASN A 101 -18.36 -6.77 46.80
C ASN A 101 -18.80 -5.52 47.58
N TYR A 102 -18.87 -4.37 46.90
CA TYR A 102 -19.35 -3.13 47.51
C TYR A 102 -20.81 -3.25 47.95
N TYR A 103 -21.70 -3.67 47.05
CA TYR A 103 -23.11 -3.83 47.37
C TYR A 103 -23.37 -4.95 48.38
N ASP A 104 -22.64 -6.06 48.32
CA ASP A 104 -22.71 -7.14 49.32
C ASP A 104 -22.37 -6.60 50.72
N THR A 105 -21.39 -5.70 50.81
CA THR A 105 -21.02 -5.02 52.07
C THR A 105 -22.16 -4.11 52.55
N CYS A 106 -22.70 -3.25 51.68
CA CYS A 106 -23.83 -2.38 52.00
C CYS A 106 -25.07 -3.18 52.43
N TYR A 107 -25.35 -4.31 51.76
CA TYR A 107 -26.44 -5.21 52.11
C TYR A 107 -26.27 -5.76 53.52
N GLN A 108 -25.05 -6.20 53.88
CA GLN A 108 -24.77 -6.70 55.22
C GLN A 108 -24.94 -5.61 56.29
N GLU A 109 -24.54 -4.38 56.01
CA GLU A 109 -24.70 -3.24 56.91
C GLU A 109 -26.18 -2.93 57.14
N TRP A 110 -26.96 -2.77 56.06
CA TRP A 110 -28.40 -2.52 56.16
C TRP A 110 -29.14 -3.65 56.87
N GLU A 111 -28.77 -4.91 56.62
CA GLU A 111 -29.44 -6.01 57.27
C GLU A 111 -29.14 -6.07 58.77
N ARG A 112 -27.94 -5.66 59.21
CA ARG A 112 -27.64 -5.49 60.64
C ARG A 112 -28.49 -4.39 61.26
N GLU A 113 -28.60 -3.23 60.60
CA GLU A 113 -29.41 -2.11 61.10
C GLU A 113 -30.90 -2.43 61.17
N LEU A 114 -31.44 -3.10 60.15
CA LEU A 114 -32.83 -3.54 60.13
C LEU A 114 -33.10 -4.58 61.21
N ARG A 115 -32.20 -5.57 61.38
CA ARG A 115 -32.32 -6.56 62.46
C ARG A 115 -32.31 -5.92 63.84
N ALA A 116 -31.49 -4.89 64.05
CA ALA A 116 -31.50 -4.14 65.31
C ALA A 116 -32.85 -3.45 65.59
N ARG A 117 -33.65 -3.18 64.54
CA ARG A 117 -35.02 -2.64 64.62
C ARG A 117 -36.11 -3.71 64.56
N GLY A 118 -35.74 -5.00 64.55
CA GLY A 118 -36.68 -6.12 64.41
C GLY A 118 -37.24 -6.31 62.99
N LEU A 119 -36.65 -5.68 61.98
CA LEU A 119 -37.04 -5.77 60.57
C LEU A 119 -36.04 -6.63 59.77
N ALA A 120 -36.42 -7.05 58.56
CA ALA A 120 -35.55 -7.80 57.65
C ALA A 120 -35.76 -7.37 56.19
N LEU A 121 -34.73 -7.56 55.36
CA LEU A 121 -34.82 -7.36 53.92
C LEU A 121 -35.64 -8.49 53.28
N VAL A 122 -36.50 -8.13 52.32
CA VAL A 122 -37.21 -9.11 51.49
C VAL A 122 -36.21 -9.80 50.59
N ARG A 123 -36.23 -11.13 50.59
CA ARG A 123 -35.45 -11.96 49.68
C ARG A 123 -36.43 -12.72 48.80
N ASP A 124 -36.20 -12.69 47.50
CA ASP A 124 -36.92 -13.54 46.57
C ASP A 124 -36.64 -15.00 46.97
N ARG A 125 -37.71 -15.77 47.14
CA ARG A 125 -37.60 -17.23 47.29
C ARG A 125 -37.73 -17.79 45.87
N ASP A 126 -36.73 -18.57 45.46
CA ASP A 126 -36.84 -19.44 44.28
C ASP A 126 -38.02 -20.41 44.42
#